data_AF-A0A804LRP6-F1
#
_entry.id   AF-A0A804LRP6-F1
#
_cell.length_a   1.000
_cell.length_b   1.000
_cell.length_c   1.000
_cell.angle_alpha   90.00
_cell.angle_beta   90.00
_cell.angle_gamma   90.00
#
_symmetry.space_group_name_H-M   'P 1'
#
loop_
_entity.id
_entity.type
_entity.pdbx_description
1 polymer ?
#
loop_
_entity_poly.entity_id
_entity_poly.type
_entity_poly.pdbx_seq_one_letter_code
_entity_poly.pdbx_strand_id
1 'polypeptide(L)'
;MIIQDIGLLDDLDKELNTYAMRVREWYGWHFPELTKIVTDNIQYAKVVKMMGNRVNAVNLDFSKILSDEELETQLKEAAIISMGTEVSDLDLSNIRELCDQVLAISEYRAQLYDYLRSRMNTIAPNLTALV
;
A
#
# COMPACT_ATOMS: atom_id res chain seq x y z
N MET A 1 -1.39 2.54 -28.90
CA MET A 1 -1.83 1.71 -27.76
C MET A 1 -0.67 1.28 -26.88
N ILE A 2 0.21 0.34 -27.26
CA ILE A 2 1.28 -0.12 -26.33
C ILE A 2 2.12 1.02 -25.75
N ILE A 3 2.53 2.01 -26.54
CA ILE A 3 3.28 3.18 -26.05
C ILE A 3 2.46 4.02 -25.05
N GLN A 4 1.15 4.16 -25.27
CA GLN A 4 0.25 4.88 -24.36
C GLN A 4 0.03 4.08 -23.07
N ASP A 5 -0.08 2.75 -23.18
CA ASP A 5 -0.25 1.85 -22.04
C ASP A 5 1.01 1.83 -21.15
N ILE A 6 2.22 1.89 -21.75
CA ILE A 6 3.49 2.06 -21.03
C ILE A 6 3.54 3.42 -20.33
N GLY A 7 3.18 4.50 -21.03
CA GLY A 7 3.15 5.84 -20.43
C GLY A 7 2.17 5.93 -19.26
N LEU A 8 0.99 5.31 -19.40
CA LEU A 8 0.02 5.21 -18.31
C LEU A 8 0.58 4.43 -17.12
N LEU A 9 1.33 3.35 -17.35
CA LEU A 9 1.95 2.57 -16.29
C LEU A 9 2.97 3.40 -15.49
N ASP A 10 3.80 4.19 -16.17
CA ASP A 10 4.76 5.10 -15.53
C ASP A 10 4.06 6.20 -14.71
N ASP A 11 2.94 6.72 -15.20
CA ASP A 11 2.17 7.74 -14.49
C ASP A 11 1.44 7.16 -13.27
N LEU A 12 0.88 5.94 -13.39
CA LEU A 12 0.30 5.21 -12.25
C LEU A 12 1.34 4.95 -11.15
N ASP A 13 2.60 4.66 -11.51
CA ASP A 13 3.66 4.45 -10.52
C ASP A 13 3.98 5.74 -9.74
N LYS A 14 3.98 6.90 -10.40
CA LYS A 14 4.15 8.19 -9.74
C LYS A 14 2.98 8.53 -8.83
N GLU A 15 1.75 8.33 -9.32
CA GLU A 15 0.53 8.58 -8.55
C GLU A 15 0.45 7.67 -7.32
N LEU A 16 0.72 6.37 -7.49
CA LEU A 16 0.75 5.39 -6.40
C LEU A 16 1.72 5.82 -5.31
N ASN A 17 2.94 6.23 -5.67
CA ASN A 17 3.91 6.68 -4.70
C ASN A 17 3.47 7.98 -4.00
N THR A 18 2.90 8.93 -4.74
CA THR A 18 2.39 10.19 -4.18
C THR A 18 1.27 9.94 -3.17
N TYR A 19 0.30 9.10 -3.52
CA TYR A 19 -0.79 8.74 -2.62
C TYR A 19 -0.31 7.93 -1.42
N ALA A 20 0.62 6.99 -1.61
CA ALA A 20 1.17 6.23 -0.50
C ALA A 20 1.94 7.11 0.50
N MET A 21 2.73 8.06 0.01
CA MET A 21 3.40 9.05 0.86
C MET A 21 2.38 9.90 1.61
N ARG A 22 1.26 10.27 0.96
CA ARG A 22 0.18 11.01 1.60
C ARG A 22 -0.49 10.23 2.74
N VAL A 23 -0.76 8.94 2.52
CA VAL A 23 -1.29 8.04 3.56
C VAL A 23 -0.34 7.95 4.74
N ARG A 24 0.98 7.84 4.48
CA ARG A 24 2.01 7.80 5.53
C ARG A 24 2.10 9.08 6.34
N GLU A 25 1.99 10.23 5.70
CA GLU A 25 1.98 11.51 6.40
C GLU A 25 0.75 11.63 7.28
N TRP A 26 -0.44 11.37 6.73
CA TRP A 26 -1.71 11.51 7.45
C TRP A 26 -1.82 10.54 8.62
N TYR A 27 -1.53 9.26 8.39
CA TYR A 27 -1.58 8.26 9.44
C TYR A 27 -0.39 8.37 10.40
N GLY A 28 0.73 8.96 9.97
CA GLY A 28 1.89 9.24 10.82
C GLY A 28 1.59 10.20 11.98
N TRP A 29 0.57 11.04 11.88
CA TRP A 29 0.10 11.83 13.04
C TRP A 29 -0.53 10.94 14.12
N HIS A 30 -1.21 9.87 13.72
CA HIS A 30 -1.84 8.92 14.62
C HIS A 30 -0.86 7.85 15.13
N PHE A 31 0.01 7.36 14.26
CA PHE A 31 0.95 6.28 14.57
C PHE A 31 2.27 6.46 13.81
N PRO A 32 3.15 7.36 14.28
CA PRO A 32 4.40 7.69 13.59
C PRO A 32 5.39 6.53 13.52
N GLU A 33 5.35 5.61 14.48
CA GLU A 33 6.25 4.46 14.55
C GLU A 33 6.02 3.46 13.42
N LEU A 34 4.79 3.34 12.92
CA LEU A 34 4.44 2.43 11.82
C LEU A 34 5.25 2.70 10.56
N THR A 35 5.54 3.97 10.27
CA THR A 35 6.30 4.38 9.08
C THR A 35 7.74 3.88 9.12
N LYS A 36 8.29 3.62 10.31
CA LYS A 36 9.63 3.05 10.47
C LYS A 36 9.62 1.52 10.38
N ILE A 37 8.54 0.88 10.84
CA ILE A 37 8.41 -0.59 10.86
C ILE A 37 8.11 -1.11 9.45
N VAL A 38 7.16 -0.49 8.74
CA VAL A 38 6.69 -0.96 7.43
C VAL A 38 7.21 -0.05 6.32
N THR A 39 8.25 -0.51 5.62
CA THR A 39 8.91 0.23 4.53
C THR A 39 8.20 0.11 3.19
N ASP A 40 7.39 -0.93 2.96
CA ASP A 40 6.58 -1.06 1.75
C ASP A 40 5.29 -0.24 1.83
N ASN A 41 5.01 0.50 0.75
CA ASN A 41 3.87 1.41 0.64
C ASN A 41 2.53 0.65 0.61
N ILE A 42 2.49 -0.47 -0.11
CA ILE A 42 1.26 -1.24 -0.31
C ILE A 42 0.91 -2.00 0.97
N GLN A 43 1.90 -2.65 1.59
CA GLN A 43 1.73 -3.26 2.91
C GLN A 43 1.29 -2.24 3.96
N TYR A 44 1.89 -1.05 3.97
CA TYR A 44 1.49 0.02 4.88
C TYR A 44 0.00 0.36 4.73
N ALA A 45 -0.48 0.60 3.51
CA ALA A 45 -1.90 0.89 3.26
C ALA A 45 -2.83 -0.26 3.69
N LYS A 46 -2.43 -1.53 3.49
CA LYS A 46 -3.20 -2.70 3.97
C LYS A 46 -3.28 -2.75 5.49
N VAL A 47 -2.17 -2.52 6.19
CA VAL A 47 -2.11 -2.52 7.65
C VAL A 47 -2.98 -1.40 8.22
N VAL A 48 -2.84 -0.17 7.70
CA VAL A 48 -3.64 0.99 8.13
C VAL A 48 -5.13 0.73 7.93
N LYS A 49 -5.53 0.18 6.78
CA LYS A 49 -6.92 -0.17 6.50
C LYS A 49 -7.47 -1.17 7.52
N MET A 50 -6.73 -2.24 7.81
CA MET A 50 -7.15 -3.31 8.71
C MET A 50 -7.20 -2.84 10.17
N MET A 51 -6.16 -2.14 10.62
CA MET A 51 -6.04 -1.68 12.00
C MET A 51 -7.03 -0.56 12.33
N GLY A 52 -7.10 0.48 11.49
CA GLY A 52 -7.82 1.71 11.79
C GLY A 52 -7.25 2.42 13.01
N ASN A 53 -7.78 2.11 14.19
CA ASN A 53 -7.38 2.73 15.45
C ASN A 53 -6.35 1.85 16.19
N ARG A 54 -5.36 2.46 16.84
CA ARG A 54 -4.29 1.79 17.61
C ARG A 54 -4.79 0.77 18.63
N VAL A 55 -5.97 0.98 19.22
CA VAL A 55 -6.57 0.08 20.22
C VAL A 55 -6.92 -1.29 19.62
N ASN A 56 -7.25 -1.32 18.33
CA ASN A 56 -7.59 -2.56 17.62
C ASN A 56 -6.36 -3.36 17.21
N ALA A 57 -5.15 -2.77 17.26
CA ALA A 57 -3.90 -3.43 16.89
C ALA A 57 -3.64 -4.71 17.70
N VAL A 58 -4.08 -4.74 18.97
CA VAL A 58 -3.86 -5.89 19.87
C VAL A 58 -4.77 -7.08 19.52
N ASN A 59 -5.97 -6.80 19.02
CA ASN A 59 -6.99 -7.83 18.74
C ASN A 59 -6.93 -8.36 17.30
N LEU A 60 -6.20 -7.69 16.42
CA LEU A 60 -6.10 -8.06 15.01
C LEU A 60 -4.82 -8.86 14.76
N ASP A 61 -4.96 -9.84 13.86
CA ASP A 61 -3.87 -10.67 13.38
C ASP A 61 -3.40 -10.14 12.02
N PHE A 62 -2.12 -9.75 11.95
CA PHE A 62 -1.52 -9.16 10.75
C PHE A 62 -0.74 -10.16 9.90
N SER A 63 -0.70 -11.44 10.29
CA SER A 63 0.03 -12.53 9.61
C SER A 63 -0.28 -12.67 8.10
N LYS A 64 -1.44 -12.19 7.64
CA LYS A 64 -1.82 -12.22 6.21
C LYS A 64 -1.20 -11.10 5.37
N ILE A 65 -0.77 -10.02 6.02
CA ILE A 65 -0.28 -8.81 5.35
C ILE A 65 1.23 -8.68 5.55
N LEU A 66 1.67 -8.90 6.79
CA LEU A 66 3.08 -8.94 7.17
C LEU A 66 3.48 -10.41 7.24
N SER A 67 4.29 -10.85 6.30
CA SER A 67 4.79 -12.24 6.27
C SER A 67 5.79 -12.54 7.39
N ASP A 68 6.14 -11.55 8.20
CA ASP A 68 7.17 -11.60 9.23
C ASP A 68 6.55 -11.36 10.61
N GLU A 69 6.63 -12.39 11.45
CA GLU A 69 6.09 -12.41 12.81
C GLU A 69 6.85 -11.43 13.74
N GLU A 70 8.11 -11.12 13.42
CA GLU A 70 8.89 -10.12 14.15
C GLU A 70 8.32 -8.71 13.93
N LEU A 71 7.93 -8.38 12.68
CA LEU A 71 7.32 -7.08 12.36
C LEU A 71 5.95 -6.91 13.02
N GLU A 72 5.15 -7.98 13.08
CA GLU A 72 3.86 -7.94 13.77
C GLU A 72 4.02 -7.69 15.27
N THR A 73 4.99 -8.35 15.90
CA THR A 73 5.27 -8.16 17.34
C THR A 73 5.73 -6.73 17.61
N GLN A 74 6.67 -6.22 16.80
CA GLN A 74 7.13 -4.82 16.88
C GLN A 74 5.99 -3.82 16.69
N LEU A 75 5.06 -4.10 15.77
CA LEU A 75 3.90 -3.24 15.54
C LEU A 75 2.97 -3.20 16.75
N LYS A 76 2.68 -4.35 17.38
CA LYS A 76 1.84 -4.43 18.58
C LYS A 76 2.48 -3.74 19.78
N GLU A 77 3.79 -3.92 19.98
CA GLU A 77 4.53 -3.22 21.03
C GLU A 77 4.56 -1.70 20.79
N ALA A 78 4.82 -1.28 19.55
CA ALA A 78 4.82 0.13 19.18
C ALA A 78 3.42 0.76 19.33
N ALA A 79 2.34 0.02 19.08
CA ALA A 79 0.98 0.53 19.26
C ALA A 79 0.65 0.85 20.73
N ILE A 80 1.25 0.13 21.68
CA ILE A 80 1.08 0.37 23.12
C ILE A 80 1.86 1.61 23.58
N ILE A 81 3.05 1.83 23.03
CA ILE A 81 4.00 2.88 23.46
C ILE A 81 3.90 4.14 22.56
N SER A 82 3.06 4.11 21.52
CA SER A 82 3.02 5.15 20.49
C SER A 82 2.77 6.55 21.06
N MET A 83 3.54 7.51 20.57
CA MET A 83 3.40 8.94 20.90
C MET A 83 2.42 9.68 19.99
N GLY A 84 1.72 8.97 19.09
CA GLY A 84 0.77 9.60 18.17
C GLY A 84 -0.50 10.14 18.83
N THR A 85 -1.14 11.08 18.15
CA THR A 85 -2.36 11.74 18.63
C THR A 85 -3.60 10.95 18.27
N GLU A 86 -4.66 11.08 19.08
CA GLU A 86 -5.96 10.52 18.69
C GLU A 86 -6.54 11.28 17.50
N VAL A 87 -7.03 10.52 16.53
CA VAL A 87 -7.63 11.03 15.29
C VAL A 87 -9.11 10.74 15.34
N SER A 88 -9.92 11.65 14.78
CA SER A 88 -11.37 11.49 14.76
C SER A 88 -11.78 10.30 13.89
N ASP A 89 -12.95 9.70 14.18
CA ASP A 89 -13.48 8.60 13.35
C ASP A 89 -13.74 9.04 11.91
N LEU A 90 -14.07 10.31 11.69
CA LEU A 90 -14.26 10.90 10.36
C LEU A 90 -12.94 10.91 9.58
N ASP A 91 -11.87 11.38 10.21
CA ASP A 91 -10.54 11.42 9.60
C ASP A 91 -10.00 10.00 9.36
N LEU A 92 -10.25 9.06 10.27
CA LEU A 92 -9.92 7.65 10.08
C LEU A 92 -10.69 7.04 8.90
N SER A 93 -11.96 7.40 8.70
CA SER A 93 -12.73 6.99 7.52
C SER A 93 -12.09 7.50 6.23
N ASN A 94 -11.73 8.80 6.20
CA ASN A 94 -11.06 9.40 5.04
C ASN A 94 -9.70 8.74 4.75
N ILE A 95 -8.91 8.41 5.78
CA ILE A 95 -7.65 7.70 5.61
C ILE A 95 -7.88 6.29 5.06
N ARG A 96 -8.92 5.59 5.53
CA ARG A 96 -9.28 4.26 4.99
C ARG A 96 -9.70 4.33 3.53
N GLU A 97 -10.49 5.30 3.14
CA GLU A 97 -10.85 5.52 1.74
C GLU A 97 -9.62 5.81 0.87
N LEU A 98 -8.67 6.60 1.37
CA LEU A 98 -7.41 6.85 0.67
C LEU A 98 -6.57 5.56 0.53
N CYS A 99 -6.55 4.71 1.56
CA CYS A 99 -5.92 3.39 1.48
C CYS A 99 -6.59 2.51 0.41
N ASP A 100 -7.92 2.54 0.31
CA ASP A 100 -8.66 1.81 -0.72
C ASP A 100 -8.31 2.28 -2.13
N GLN A 101 -8.15 3.58 -2.33
CA GLN A 101 -7.69 4.13 -3.60
C GLN A 101 -6.27 3.65 -3.95
N VAL A 102 -5.34 3.67 -3.00
CA VAL A 102 -3.97 3.17 -3.23
C VAL A 102 -3.97 1.68 -3.62
N LEU A 103 -4.80 0.87 -2.95
CA LEU A 103 -4.93 -0.55 -3.27
C LEU A 103 -5.56 -0.78 -4.64
N ALA A 104 -6.60 -0.02 -4.99
CA ALA A 104 -7.23 -0.09 -6.31
C ALA A 104 -6.26 0.29 -7.44
N ILE A 105 -5.45 1.34 -7.25
CA ILE A 105 -4.41 1.75 -8.20
C ILE A 105 -3.35 0.64 -8.34
N SER A 106 -2.93 0.03 -7.23
CA SER A 106 -1.97 -1.08 -7.25
C SER A 106 -2.50 -2.30 -8.00
N GLU A 107 -3.76 -2.68 -7.78
CA GLU A 107 -4.41 -3.77 -8.52
C GLU A 107 -4.56 -3.45 -10.00
N TYR A 108 -4.99 -2.23 -10.32
CA TYR A 108 -5.13 -1.78 -11.71
C TYR A 108 -3.79 -1.79 -12.45
N ARG A 109 -2.71 -1.36 -11.80
CA ARG A 109 -1.35 -1.46 -12.33
C ARG A 109 -0.96 -2.90 -12.65
N ALA A 110 -1.25 -3.84 -11.76
CA ALA A 110 -0.96 -5.26 -11.98
C ALA A 110 -1.73 -5.81 -13.19
N GLN A 111 -3.02 -5.49 -13.30
CA GLN A 111 -3.86 -5.88 -14.44
C GLN A 111 -3.35 -5.28 -15.76
N LEU A 112 -2.94 -4.00 -15.75
CA LEU A 112 -2.40 -3.32 -16.92
C LEU A 112 -1.07 -3.96 -17.35
N TYR A 113 -0.21 -4.33 -16.40
CA TYR A 113 1.04 -5.03 -16.68
C TYR A 113 0.80 -6.40 -17.32
N ASP A 114 -0.12 -7.20 -16.79
CA ASP A 114 -0.48 -8.50 -17.37
C ASP A 114 -1.08 -8.36 -18.77
N TYR A 115 -1.94 -7.36 -18.97
CA TYR A 115 -2.48 -7.02 -20.28
C TYR A 115 -1.36 -6.65 -21.27
N LEU A 116 -0.41 -5.81 -20.86
CA LEU A 116 0.72 -5.41 -21.69
C LEU A 116 1.60 -6.60 -22.06
N ARG A 117 1.87 -7.49 -21.10
CA ARG A 117 2.62 -8.73 -21.29
C ARG A 117 1.95 -9.64 -22.32
N SER A 118 0.63 -9.84 -22.23
CA SER A 118 -0.13 -10.64 -23.19
C SER A 118 -0.09 -10.06 -24.60
N ARG A 119 -0.24 -8.73 -24.73
CA ARG A 119 -0.17 -8.03 -26.01
C ARG A 119 1.23 -8.08 -26.62
N MET A 120 2.28 -7.91 -25.81
CA MET A 120 3.67 -7.97 -26.27
C MET A 120 4.03 -9.39 -26.77
N ASN A 121 3.62 -10.44 -26.04
CA ASN A 121 3.79 -11.83 -26.47
C ASN A 121 3.11 -12.13 -27.82
N THR A 122 1.97 -11.49 -28.11
CA THR A 122 1.25 -11.67 -29.38
C THR A 122 1.93 -10.95 -30.55
N ILE A 123 2.56 -9.79 -30.28
CA ILE A 123 3.11 -8.91 -31.32
C ILE A 123 4.59 -9.20 -31.60
N ALA A 124 5.39 -9.52 -30.59
CA ALA A 124 6.82 -9.75 -30.71
C ALA A 124 7.30 -10.87 -29.76
N PRO A 125 6.88 -12.13 -29.97
CA PRO A 125 7.20 -13.26 -29.08
C PRO A 125 8.71 -13.50 -28.96
N ASN A 126 9.47 -13.30 -30.04
CA ASN A 126 10.91 -13.50 -30.06
C ASN A 126 11.67 -12.46 -29.22
N LEU A 127 11.13 -11.23 -29.11
CA LEU A 127 11.74 -10.18 -28.29
C LEU A 127 11.41 -10.39 -26.80
N THR A 128 10.16 -10.77 -26.50
CA THR A 128 9.72 -11.08 -25.13
C THR A 128 10.32 -12.36 -24.56
N ALA A 129 10.74 -13.32 -25.41
CA ALA A 129 11.44 -14.52 -24.96
C ALA A 129 12.93 -14.27 -24.65
N LEU A 130 13.49 -13.17 -25.15
CA LEU A 130 14.92 -12.85 -25.06
C LEU A 130 15.22 -11.82 -23.96
N VAL A 131 14.22 -11.05 -23.52
CA VAL A 131 14.30 -9.98 -22.52
C VAL A 131 13.36 -10.26 -21.35
#